data_AF-A0A4R9PD02-F1
#
_entry.id   AF-A0A4R9PD02-F1
#
_cell.length_a   1.000
_cell.length_b   1.000
_cell.length_c   1.000
_cell.angle_alpha   90.00
_cell.angle_beta   90.00
_cell.angle_gamma   90.00
#
_symmetry.space_group_name_H-M   'P 1'
#
loop_
_entity.id
_entity.type
_entity.pdbx_description
1 polymer ?
#
loop_
_entity_poly.entity_id
_entity_poly.type
_entity_poly.pdbx_seq_one_letter_code
_entity_poly.pdbx_strand_id
1 'polypeptide(L)'
;VAGGTTQTTGPGQVIALDEGYSKDFPAEIRLLSGSADGVLVAQQTAANLHVRPGDAVSIKRIGLPAVEVKIAGVVDLPDADSLFQAVGLPAQAAPQAPPENVLVL
;
A
#
# COMPACT_ATOMS: atom_id res chain seq x y z
N VAL A 1 -27.65 -10.04 -5.09
CA VAL A 1 -26.98 -9.46 -3.90
C VAL A 1 -26.04 -10.54 -3.36
N ALA A 2 -24.76 -10.49 -3.69
CA ALA A 2 -23.79 -11.47 -3.19
C ALA A 2 -23.16 -10.88 -1.91
N GLY A 3 -23.34 -11.59 -0.79
CA GLY A 3 -22.84 -11.19 0.52
C GLY A 3 -21.31 -11.24 0.58
N GLY A 4 -20.66 -10.18 0.10
CA GLY A 4 -19.23 -9.98 0.32
C GLY A 4 -18.98 -9.61 1.77
N THR A 5 -18.20 -10.41 2.48
CA THR A 5 -17.75 -10.07 3.83
C THR A 5 -16.78 -8.90 3.74
N THR A 6 -17.07 -7.81 4.45
CA THR A 6 -16.11 -6.71 4.56
C THR A 6 -14.96 -7.12 5.46
N GLN A 7 -13.76 -7.18 4.91
CA GLN A 7 -12.55 -7.45 5.68
C GLN A 7 -11.93 -6.13 6.13
N THR A 8 -11.45 -6.09 7.36
CA THR A 8 -10.77 -4.92 7.91
C THR A 8 -9.40 -5.36 8.38
N THR A 9 -8.37 -4.61 7.98
CA THR A 9 -7.01 -4.76 8.49
C THR A 9 -6.72 -3.70 9.56
N GLY A 10 -5.57 -3.83 10.23
CA GLY A 10 -5.05 -2.84 11.17
C GLY A 10 -4.69 -1.51 10.50
N PRO A 11 -3.98 -0.60 11.21
CA PRO A 11 -3.50 0.64 10.61
C PRO A 11 -2.61 0.35 9.39
N GLY A 12 -2.60 1.28 8.46
CA GLY A 12 -1.80 1.21 7.24
C GLY A 12 -1.32 2.57 6.79
N GLN A 13 -0.38 2.55 5.87
CA GLN A 13 0.18 3.74 5.24
C GLN A 13 -0.29 3.83 3.78
N VAL A 14 -0.66 5.03 3.37
CA VAL A 14 -1.03 5.33 1.99
C VAL A 14 -0.06 6.38 1.50
N ILE A 15 0.68 6.05 0.43
CA ILE A 15 1.64 6.95 -0.21
C ILE A 15 1.16 7.30 -1.62
N ALA A 16 1.56 8.46 -2.10
CA ALA A 16 1.39 8.85 -3.49
C ALA A 16 2.79 9.00 -4.10
N LEU A 17 2.96 8.49 -5.32
CA LEU A 17 4.20 8.59 -6.06
C LEU A 17 3.95 9.38 -7.34
N ASP A 18 4.99 10.04 -7.85
CA ASP A 18 4.90 10.67 -9.16
C ASP A 18 4.74 9.60 -10.25
N GLU A 19 4.07 9.95 -11.36
CA GLU A 19 3.84 9.04 -12.48
C GLU A 19 5.16 8.47 -13.05
N GLY A 20 6.27 9.20 -12.94
CA GLY A 20 7.60 8.76 -13.37
C GLY A 20 8.33 7.84 -12.39
N TYR A 21 7.87 7.71 -11.14
CA TYR A 21 8.64 7.07 -10.05
C TYR A 21 9.03 5.63 -10.39
N SER A 22 8.06 4.83 -10.81
CA SER A 22 8.27 3.40 -11.15
C SER A 22 9.23 3.22 -12.33
N LYS A 23 9.36 4.23 -13.19
CA LYS A 23 10.28 4.22 -14.33
C LYS A 23 11.70 4.59 -13.92
N ASP A 24 11.83 5.55 -13.00
CA ASP A 24 13.12 6.02 -12.51
C ASP A 24 13.73 5.05 -11.48
N PHE A 25 12.88 4.39 -10.69
CA PHE A 25 13.26 3.44 -9.64
C PHE A 25 12.61 2.05 -9.85
N PRO A 26 12.92 1.35 -10.96
CA PRO A 26 12.24 0.10 -11.33
C PRO A 26 12.52 -1.07 -10.37
N ALA A 27 13.51 -0.94 -9.47
CA ALA A 27 13.81 -1.93 -8.46
C ALA A 27 12.93 -1.80 -7.20
N GLU A 28 12.36 -0.62 -6.94
CA GLU A 28 11.61 -0.36 -5.71
C GLU A 28 10.16 -0.83 -5.76
N ILE A 29 9.58 -0.95 -6.96
CA ILE A 29 8.21 -1.40 -7.16
C ILE A 29 8.20 -2.52 -8.18
N ARG A 30 7.89 -3.72 -7.70
CA ARG A 30 7.79 -4.90 -8.56
C ARG A 30 6.34 -5.32 -8.71
N LEU A 31 5.77 -5.11 -9.89
CA LEU A 31 4.43 -5.59 -10.21
C LEU A 31 4.37 -7.13 -10.18
N LEU A 32 3.44 -7.66 -9.39
CA LEU A 32 3.18 -9.11 -9.27
C LEU A 32 1.95 -9.54 -10.07
N SER A 33 0.92 -8.69 -10.13
CA SER A 33 -0.34 -8.98 -10.85
C SER A 33 -1.13 -7.69 -11.13
N GLY A 34 -1.94 -7.70 -12.18
CA GLY A 34 -2.79 -6.58 -12.57
C GLY A 34 -2.06 -5.55 -13.43
N SER A 35 -2.28 -4.27 -13.15
CA SER A 35 -1.69 -3.12 -13.83
C SER A 35 -0.84 -2.30 -12.87
N ALA A 36 0.25 -1.72 -13.37
CA ALA A 36 1.01 -0.68 -12.65
C ALA A 36 0.35 0.70 -12.77
N ASP A 37 -0.62 0.85 -13.69
CA ASP A 37 -1.36 2.09 -13.91
C ASP A 37 -2.60 2.15 -13.02
N GLY A 38 -2.52 2.91 -11.92
CA GLY A 38 -3.58 3.11 -10.94
C GLY A 38 -3.18 2.67 -9.53
N VAL A 39 -4.17 2.47 -8.65
CA VAL A 39 -3.91 2.17 -7.23
C VAL A 39 -3.27 0.80 -7.05
N LEU A 40 -2.12 0.76 -6.38
CA LEU A 40 -1.37 -0.46 -6.10
C LEU A 40 -1.52 -0.84 -4.63
N VAL A 41 -1.59 -2.14 -4.36
CA VAL A 41 -1.61 -2.69 -3.00
C VAL A 41 -0.41 -3.59 -2.80
N ALA A 42 0.26 -3.46 -1.65
CA ALA A 42 1.36 -4.35 -1.32
C ALA A 42 0.87 -5.79 -1.10
N GLN A 43 1.67 -6.78 -1.47
CA GLN A 43 1.30 -8.20 -1.45
C GLN A 43 0.74 -8.65 -0.10
N GLN A 44 1.38 -8.28 1.02
CA GLN A 44 0.90 -8.65 2.35
C GLN A 44 -0.45 -8.01 2.67
N THR A 45 -0.65 -6.76 2.25
CA THR A 45 -1.91 -6.04 2.43
C THR A 45 -3.03 -6.68 1.62
N ALA A 46 -2.74 -7.09 0.38
CA ALA A 46 -3.66 -7.83 -0.46
C ALA A 46 -4.07 -9.15 0.19
N ALA A 47 -3.11 -9.87 0.79
CA ALA A 47 -3.36 -11.10 1.54
C ALA A 47 -4.22 -10.85 2.80
N ASN A 48 -3.90 -9.84 3.60
CA ASN A 48 -4.65 -9.48 4.81
C ASN A 48 -6.12 -9.16 4.48
N LEU A 49 -6.34 -8.35 3.43
CA LEU A 49 -7.68 -7.91 3.02
C LEU A 49 -8.41 -8.92 2.12
N HIS A 50 -7.70 -9.93 1.58
CA HIS A 50 -8.19 -10.86 0.56
C HIS A 50 -8.69 -10.14 -0.69
N VAL A 51 -7.93 -9.14 -1.15
CA VAL A 51 -8.24 -8.35 -2.34
C VAL A 51 -7.32 -8.69 -3.50
N ARG A 52 -7.84 -8.51 -4.71
CA ARG A 52 -7.12 -8.68 -5.98
C ARG A 52 -7.42 -7.51 -6.91
N PRO A 53 -6.68 -7.36 -8.03
CA PRO A 53 -6.99 -6.36 -9.04
C PRO A 53 -8.47 -6.40 -9.44
N GLY A 54 -9.11 -5.24 -9.42
CA GLY A 54 -10.53 -5.05 -9.68
C GLY A 54 -11.39 -4.89 -8.42
N ASP A 55 -10.92 -5.31 -7.26
CA ASP A 55 -11.65 -5.17 -6.01
C ASP A 55 -11.57 -3.73 -5.45
N ALA A 56 -12.53 -3.39 -4.60
CA ALA A 56 -12.58 -2.11 -3.92
C ALA A 56 -11.98 -2.20 -2.50
N VAL A 57 -11.23 -1.17 -2.10
CA VAL A 57 -10.71 -0.99 -0.75
C VAL A 57 -11.16 0.35 -0.21
N SER A 58 -11.67 0.37 1.02
CA SER A 58 -12.08 1.60 1.71
C SER A 58 -10.98 2.07 2.66
N ILE A 59 -10.43 3.26 2.39
CA ILE A 59 -9.41 3.90 3.23
C ILE A 59 -10.12 4.75 4.28
N LYS A 60 -10.06 4.32 5.54
CA LYS A 60 -10.61 5.04 6.68
C LYS A 60 -9.56 6.02 7.21
N ARG A 61 -9.87 7.32 7.15
CA ARG A 61 -8.97 8.40 7.57
C ARG A 61 -9.51 9.04 8.84
N ILE A 62 -8.66 9.24 9.85
CA ILE A 62 -9.08 9.79 11.14
C ILE A 62 -9.64 11.21 10.93
N GLY A 63 -10.87 11.45 11.37
CA GLY A 63 -11.53 12.75 11.26
C GLY A 63 -11.98 13.15 9.83
N LEU A 64 -11.84 12.25 8.85
CA LEU A 64 -12.21 12.50 7.45
C LEU A 64 -13.11 11.39 6.91
N PRO A 65 -13.95 11.66 5.90
CA PRO A 65 -14.73 10.62 5.23
C PRO A 65 -13.83 9.54 4.63
N ALA A 66 -14.31 8.30 4.66
CA ALA A 66 -13.65 7.19 3.99
C ALA A 66 -13.63 7.42 2.47
N VAL A 67 -12.57 6.97 1.81
CA VAL A 67 -12.44 7.00 0.35
C VAL A 67 -12.36 5.58 -0.15
N GLU A 68 -13.17 5.27 -1.16
CA GLU A 68 -13.12 3.99 -1.83
C GLU A 68 -12.21 4.08 -3.05
N VAL A 69 -11.29 3.13 -3.18
CA VAL A 69 -10.36 3.02 -4.30
C VAL A 69 -10.47 1.64 -4.92
N LYS A 70 -10.26 1.55 -6.23
CA LYS A 70 -10.24 0.28 -6.97
C LYS A 70 -8.79 -0.16 -7.17
N ILE A 71 -8.47 -1.37 -6.74
CA ILE A 71 -7.13 -1.92 -6.88
C ILE A 71 -6.83 -2.21 -8.35
N ALA A 72 -5.78 -1.59 -8.87
CA ALA A 72 -5.28 -1.82 -10.23
C ALA A 72 -4.26 -2.97 -10.26
N GLY A 73 -3.38 -3.05 -9.26
CA GLY A 73 -2.30 -4.03 -9.22
C GLY A 73 -1.87 -4.43 -7.82
N VAL A 74 -1.25 -5.61 -7.73
CA VAL A 74 -0.56 -6.07 -6.53
C VAL A 74 0.93 -5.95 -6.77
N VAL A 75 1.65 -5.33 -5.83
CA VAL A 75 3.09 -5.09 -5.92
C VAL A 75 3.84 -5.71 -4.75
N ASP A 76 5.09 -6.05 -5.01
CA ASP A 76 6.11 -6.22 -4.00
C ASP A 76 6.90 -4.90 -3.87
N LEU A 77 7.35 -4.59 -2.66
CA LEU A 77 8.14 -3.41 -2.32
C LEU A 77 9.48 -3.90 -1.73
N PRO A 78 10.46 -4.27 -2.57
CA PRO A 78 11.65 -4.98 -2.12
C PRO A 78 12.47 -4.21 -1.07
N ASP A 79 12.49 -2.88 -1.19
CA ASP A 79 13.21 -1.97 -0.30
C ASP A 79 12.26 -1.18 0.61
N ALA A 80 11.14 -1.79 1.05
CA ALA A 80 10.15 -1.14 1.90
C ALA A 80 10.74 -0.50 3.17
N ASP A 81 11.76 -1.14 3.78
CA ASP A 81 12.44 -0.57 4.95
C ASP A 81 13.05 0.80 4.62
N SER A 82 13.72 0.93 3.47
CA SER A 82 14.30 2.20 3.01
C SER A 82 13.22 3.21 2.65
N LEU A 83 12.15 2.77 1.98
CA LEU A 83 11.02 3.61 1.57
C LEU A 83 10.29 4.24 2.76
N PHE A 84 10.19 3.51 3.88
CA PHE A 84 9.47 3.93 5.08
C PHE A 84 10.40 4.35 6.23
N GLN A 85 11.71 4.34 6.03
CA GLN A 85 12.67 4.74 7.05
C GLN A 85 12.49 6.22 7.40
N ALA A 86 12.37 6.51 8.70
CA ALA A 86 12.43 7.88 9.18
C ALA A 86 13.86 8.43 9.12
N VAL A 87 14.05 9.52 8.37
CA VAL A 87 15.34 10.19 8.20
C VAL A 87 15.60 11.13 9.38
N GLY A 88 16.83 11.13 9.89
CA GLY A 88 17.28 12.08 10.92
C GLY A 88 16.77 11.79 12.34
N LEU A 89 16.33 10.56 12.61
CA LEU A 89 15.99 10.15 13.97
C LEU A 89 17.21 10.26 14.91
N PRO A 90 17.00 10.65 16.18
CA PRO A 90 18.07 10.66 17.17
C PRO A 90 18.62 9.24 17.38
N ALA A 91 19.90 9.13 17.74
CA ALA A 91 20.60 7.86 17.90
C ALA A 91 19.94 6.88 18.90
N GLN A 92 19.09 7.35 19.80
CA GLN A 92 18.35 6.53 20.76
C GLN A 92 16.89 6.22 20.35
N ALA A 93 16.46 6.56 19.13
CA ALA A 93 15.14 6.20 18.66
C ALA A 93 15.01 4.68 18.51
N ALA A 94 13.85 4.14 18.91
CA ALA A 94 13.55 2.73 18.68
C ALA A 94 13.46 2.45 17.16
N PRO A 95 13.89 1.25 16.70
CA PRO A 95 13.68 0.83 15.32
C PRO A 95 12.21 0.93 14.94
N GLN A 96 11.90 1.60 13.84
CA GLN A 96 10.54 1.65 13.31
C GLN A 96 10.29 0.36 12.51
N ALA A 97 9.27 -0.41 12.88
CA ALA A 97 8.84 -1.53 12.07
C ALA A 97 8.26 -1.03 10.74
N PRO A 98 8.53 -1.71 9.61
CA PRO A 98 7.88 -1.38 8.36
C PRO A 98 6.34 -1.52 8.49
N PRO A 99 5.57 -0.70 7.78
CA PRO A 99 4.12 -0.78 7.82
C PRO A 99 3.62 -2.12 7.29
N GLU A 100 2.70 -2.75 8.02
CA GLU A 100 2.08 -4.02 7.63
C GLU A 100 1.10 -3.88 6.45
N ASN A 101 0.46 -2.72 6.35
CA ASN A 101 -0.57 -2.44 5.34
C ASN A 101 -0.19 -1.21 4.52
N VAL A 102 0.00 -1.36 3.20
CA VAL A 102 0.47 -0.31 2.30
C VAL A 102 -0.36 -0.26 1.02
N LEU A 103 -0.79 0.97 0.67
CA LEU A 103 -1.33 1.30 -0.64
C LEU A 103 -0.50 2.42 -1.29
N VAL A 104 -0.36 2.36 -2.61
CA VAL A 104 0.22 3.41 -3.46
C VAL A 104 -0.89 3.98 -4.34
N LEU A 105 -1.08 5.29 -4.30
CA LEU A 105 -2.08 6.02 -5.08
C LEU A 105 -1.47 6.71 -6.30
#